data_AF-A0A1X7ERR3-F1
#
_entry.id   AF-A0A1X7ERR3-F1
#
_cell.length_a   1.000
_cell.length_b   1.000
_cell.length_c   1.000
_cell.angle_alpha   90.00
_cell.angle_beta   90.00
_cell.angle_gamma   90.00
#
_symmetry.space_group_name_H-M   'P 1'
#
loop_
_entity.id
_entity.type
_entity.pdbx_description
1 polymer ?
#
loop_
_entity_poly.entity_id
_entity_poly.type
_entity_poly.pdbx_seq_one_letter_code
_entity_poly.pdbx_strand_id
1 'polypeptide(L)'
;MMNDREGSTKRMKRIAKCLALTVPLMLSGCWSTLIHLDGERCVYPGTRFGWNFATQNGAGGWVGLIDVPFSIALDTVLLPYDLTAFLPEDRGGDNRECDLDGSFKVM
;
A
#
# COMPACT_ATOMS: atom_id res chain seq x y z
N MET A 1 39.72 23.65 5.06
CA MET A 1 39.54 22.76 3.90
C MET A 1 39.36 21.28 4.24
N MET A 2 40.06 20.68 5.22
CA MET A 2 39.78 19.28 5.64
C MET A 2 38.49 19.12 6.47
N ASN A 3 38.14 20.12 7.30
CA ASN A 3 36.94 20.08 8.15
C ASN A 3 35.61 20.13 7.35
N ASP A 4 35.60 20.81 6.20
CA ASP A 4 34.42 20.91 5.32
C ASP A 4 34.08 19.58 4.62
N ARG A 5 35.09 18.77 4.27
CA ARG A 5 34.84 17.47 3.62
C ARG A 5 34.23 16.45 4.57
N GLU A 6 34.64 16.45 5.84
CA GLU A 6 34.09 15.54 6.86
C GLU A 6 32.63 15.90 7.22
N GLY A 7 32.33 17.21 7.33
CA GLY A 7 30.97 17.70 7.53
C GLY A 7 30.03 17.32 6.37
N SER A 8 30.51 17.45 5.14
CA SER A 8 29.74 17.07 3.94
C SER A 8 29.46 15.56 3.86
N THR A 9 30.43 14.71 4.20
CA THR A 9 30.23 13.24 4.20
C THR A 9 29.30 12.77 5.32
N LYS A 10 29.36 13.37 6.52
CA LYS A 10 28.40 13.08 7.61
C LYS A 10 26.98 13.47 7.21
N ARG A 11 26.78 14.62 6.57
CA ARG A 11 25.47 15.11 6.12
C ARG A 11 24.91 14.25 4.98
N MET A 12 25.75 13.86 4.02
CA MET A 12 25.39 12.91 2.94
C MET A 12 24.97 11.54 3.49
N LYS A 13 25.70 10.99 4.48
CA LYS A 13 25.34 9.72 5.12
C LYS A 13 24.01 9.77 5.86
N ARG A 14 23.69 10.90 6.51
CA ARG A 14 22.38 11.11 7.15
C ARG A 14 21.25 11.19 6.14
N ILE A 15 21.45 11.94 5.05
CA ILE A 15 20.47 12.05 3.95
C ILE A 15 20.23 10.68 3.30
N ALA A 16 21.29 9.94 3.00
CA ALA A 16 21.19 8.57 2.46
C ALA A 16 20.44 7.63 3.42
N LYS A 17 20.66 7.77 4.74
CA LYS A 17 19.97 6.97 5.76
C LYS A 17 18.47 7.33 5.86
N CYS A 18 18.13 8.62 5.74
CA CYS A 18 16.74 9.04 5.67
C CYS A 18 16.06 8.54 4.38
N LEU A 19 16.70 8.72 3.22
CA LEU A 19 16.20 8.22 1.94
C LEU A 19 16.00 6.70 1.95
N ALA A 20 16.95 5.94 2.50
CA ALA A 20 16.82 4.49 2.62
C ALA A 20 15.62 4.04 3.48
N LEU A 21 15.12 4.90 4.38
CA LEU A 21 13.93 4.63 5.19
C LEU A 21 12.65 5.14 4.53
N THR A 22 12.69 6.31 3.88
CA THR A 22 11.50 6.95 3.32
C THR A 22 11.13 6.42 1.94
N VAL A 23 12.12 6.01 1.14
CA VAL A 23 11.90 5.45 -0.20
C VAL A 23 11.08 4.15 -0.16
N PRO A 24 11.39 3.15 0.69
CA PRO A 24 10.53 1.99 0.81
C PRO A 24 9.13 2.37 1.30
N LEU A 25 8.98 3.28 2.27
CA LEU A 25 7.66 3.76 2.70
C LEU A 25 6.84 4.43 1.58
N MET A 26 7.50 5.13 0.67
CA MET A 26 6.88 5.79 -0.48
C MET A 26 6.60 4.84 -1.66
N LEU A 27 7.33 3.73 -1.75
CA LEU A 27 7.19 2.71 -2.80
C LEU A 27 6.36 1.51 -2.34
N SER A 28 5.89 1.51 -1.09
CA SER A 28 5.24 0.39 -0.45
C SER A 28 3.72 0.58 -0.36
N GLY A 29 2.95 -0.47 -0.64
CA GLY A 29 1.48 -0.40 -0.65
C GLY A 29 0.95 0.21 -1.94
N CYS A 30 1.64 -0.02 -3.07
CA CYS A 30 1.22 0.52 -4.38
C CYS A 30 -0.21 0.12 -4.72
N TRP A 31 -0.62 -1.13 -4.44
CA TRP A 31 -2.00 -1.55 -4.70
C TRP A 31 -2.99 -0.99 -3.69
N SER A 32 -2.63 -0.95 -2.41
CA SER A 32 -3.47 -0.34 -1.38
C SER A 32 -3.75 1.13 -1.70
N THR A 33 -2.73 1.92 -2.04
CA THR A 33 -2.89 3.33 -2.42
C THR A 33 -3.73 3.51 -3.68
N LEU A 34 -3.49 2.73 -4.74
CA LEU A 34 -4.25 2.83 -5.99
C LEU A 34 -5.75 2.58 -5.77
N ILE A 35 -6.10 1.56 -4.99
CA ILE A 35 -7.51 1.21 -4.76
C ILE A 35 -8.21 2.25 -3.89
N HIS A 36 -7.54 2.75 -2.85
CA HIS A 36 -8.12 3.82 -2.02
C HIS A 36 -8.22 5.16 -2.77
N LEU A 37 -7.34 5.44 -3.74
CA LEU A 37 -7.45 6.61 -4.62
C LEU A 37 -8.62 6.50 -5.60
N ASP A 38 -8.99 5.28 -5.99
CA ASP A 38 -10.18 5.01 -6.80
C ASP A 38 -11.49 5.21 -6.01
N GLY A 39 -11.38 5.32 -4.67
CA GLY A 39 -12.50 5.58 -3.78
C GLY A 39 -13.17 4.32 -3.23
N GLU A 40 -12.65 3.15 -3.56
CA GLU A 40 -13.10 1.86 -3.04
C GLU A 40 -12.83 1.75 -1.54
N ARG A 41 -13.86 1.38 -0.78
CA ARG A 41 -13.79 1.21 0.68
C ARG A 41 -14.17 -0.21 1.03
N CYS A 42 -13.15 -1.05 1.15
CA CYS A 42 -13.31 -2.50 1.29
C CYS A 42 -12.35 -3.04 2.33
N VAL A 43 -12.62 -4.24 2.83
CA VAL A 43 -11.74 -4.86 3.84
C VAL A 43 -10.49 -5.42 3.17
N TYR A 44 -9.33 -4.84 3.48
CA TYR A 44 -8.01 -5.24 2.96
C TYR A 44 -7.91 -5.25 1.41
N PRO A 45 -8.23 -4.13 0.73
CA PRO A 45 -8.36 -4.13 -0.72
C PRO A 45 -7.02 -4.32 -1.43
N GLY A 46 -5.97 -3.61 -0.99
CA GLY A 46 -4.62 -3.70 -1.57
C GLY A 46 -3.99 -5.07 -1.39
N THR A 47 -4.18 -5.66 -0.21
CA THR A 47 -3.70 -7.00 0.13
C THR A 47 -4.34 -8.06 -0.77
N ARG A 48 -5.66 -8.02 -0.93
CA ARG A 48 -6.41 -8.96 -1.77
C ARG A 48 -5.95 -8.84 -3.22
N PHE A 49 -5.82 -7.62 -3.72
CA PHE A 49 -5.37 -7.38 -5.08
C PHE A 49 -3.94 -7.85 -5.32
N GLY A 50 -3.01 -7.51 -4.42
CA GLY A 50 -1.61 -7.92 -4.55
C GLY A 50 -1.42 -9.44 -4.46
N TRP A 51 -2.18 -10.10 -3.59
CA TRP A 51 -2.16 -11.56 -3.48
C TRP A 51 -2.69 -12.22 -4.75
N ASN A 52 -3.80 -11.71 -5.29
CA ASN A 52 -4.36 -12.21 -6.52
C ASN A 52 -3.44 -11.97 -7.73
N PHE A 53 -2.86 -10.78 -7.83
CA PHE A 53 -1.86 -10.47 -8.85
C PHE A 53 -0.68 -11.45 -8.78
N ALA A 54 -0.26 -11.81 -7.57
CA ALA A 54 0.83 -12.76 -7.35
C ALA A 54 0.49 -14.18 -7.83
N THR A 55 -0.73 -14.65 -7.58
CA THR A 55 -1.15 -16.01 -7.93
C THR A 55 -1.54 -16.16 -9.39
N GLN A 56 -2.09 -15.12 -10.03
CA GLN A 56 -2.53 -15.19 -11.43
C GLN A 56 -1.43 -14.93 -12.46
N ASN A 57 -0.40 -14.13 -12.14
CA ASN A 57 0.60 -13.69 -13.14
C ASN A 57 1.89 -14.53 -13.20
N GLY A 58 1.92 -15.72 -12.59
CA GLY A 58 3.06 -16.63 -12.66
C GLY A 58 4.41 -15.93 -12.37
N ALA A 59 5.34 -15.98 -13.33
CA ALA A 59 6.68 -15.37 -13.20
C ALA A 59 6.68 -13.83 -13.11
N GLY A 60 5.57 -13.14 -13.39
CA GLY A 60 5.41 -11.69 -13.16
C GLY A 60 4.76 -11.34 -11.82
N GLY A 61 4.17 -12.33 -11.15
CA GLY A 61 3.44 -12.15 -9.89
C GLY A 61 4.31 -11.91 -8.65
N TRP A 62 5.63 -12.05 -8.74
CA TRP A 62 6.53 -11.82 -7.60
C TRP A 62 6.54 -10.37 -7.11
N VAL A 63 6.27 -9.40 -7.99
CA VAL A 63 6.02 -7.99 -7.60
C VAL A 63 4.82 -7.93 -6.65
N GLY A 64 3.82 -8.78 -6.92
CA GLY A 64 2.68 -9.14 -6.05
C GLY A 64 3.11 -9.38 -4.63
N LEU A 65 3.94 -10.41 -4.49
CA LEU A 65 4.41 -10.90 -3.22
C LEU A 65 5.22 -9.87 -2.43
N ILE A 66 5.97 -8.99 -3.11
CA ILE A 66 6.79 -7.96 -2.44
C ILE A 66 5.91 -6.86 -1.86
N ASP A 67 4.87 -6.42 -2.58
CA ASP A 67 4.03 -5.31 -2.13
C ASP A 67 2.94 -5.75 -1.14
N VAL A 68 2.50 -7.02 -1.16
CA VAL A 68 1.50 -7.59 -0.21
C VAL A 68 1.77 -7.25 1.26
N PRO A 69 2.95 -7.50 1.86
CA PRO A 69 3.17 -7.21 3.29
C PRO A 69 3.03 -5.71 3.62
N PHE A 70 3.33 -4.84 2.66
CA PHE A 70 3.16 -3.41 2.84
C PHE A 70 1.71 -2.96 2.61
N SER A 71 1.04 -3.54 1.62
CA SER A 71 -0.39 -3.37 1.42
C SER A 71 -1.18 -3.83 2.65
N ILE A 72 -0.78 -4.92 3.33
CA ILE A 72 -1.36 -5.35 4.62
C ILE A 72 -1.20 -4.28 5.68
N ALA A 73 0.02 -3.73 5.81
CA ALA A 73 0.29 -2.71 6.81
C ALA A 73 -0.54 -1.44 6.54
N LEU A 74 -0.61 -0.99 5.29
CA LEU A 74 -1.36 0.21 4.91
C LEU A 74 -2.87 0.00 5.02
N ASP A 75 -3.38 -1.13 4.53
CA ASP A 75 -4.79 -1.51 4.67
C ASP A 75 -5.17 -1.62 6.16
N THR A 76 -4.29 -2.08 7.04
CA THR A 76 -4.57 -2.12 8.49
C THR A 76 -4.70 -0.71 9.09
N VAL A 77 -3.88 0.23 8.61
CA VAL A 77 -3.97 1.65 9.03
C VAL A 77 -5.25 2.30 8.50
N LEU A 78 -5.68 1.93 7.29
CA LEU A 78 -6.88 2.45 6.64
C LEU A 78 -8.16 1.69 7.01
N LEU A 79 -8.05 0.54 7.68
CA LEU A 79 -9.19 -0.29 8.06
C LEU A 79 -10.32 0.48 8.79
N PRO A 80 -10.05 1.42 9.74
CA PRO A 80 -11.13 2.20 10.34
C PRO A 80 -11.90 3.06 9.34
N TYR A 81 -11.23 3.57 8.30
CA TYR A 81 -11.85 4.30 7.20
C TYR A 81 -12.65 3.35 6.30
N ASP A 82 -12.11 2.19 5.96
CA ASP A 82 -12.83 1.19 5.16
C ASP A 82 -14.09 0.68 5.86
N LEU A 83 -14.04 0.52 7.19
CA LEU A 83 -15.20 0.10 7.98
C LEU A 83 -16.34 1.12 7.98
N THR A 84 -16.08 2.38 7.60
CA THR A 84 -17.15 3.38 7.42
C THR A 84 -18.10 3.00 6.30
N ALA A 85 -17.67 2.21 5.32
CA ALA A 85 -18.54 1.72 4.25
C ALA A 85 -19.73 0.90 4.80
N PHE A 86 -19.52 0.14 5.87
CA PHE A 86 -20.57 -0.67 6.51
C PHE A 86 -21.51 0.11 7.42
N LEU A 87 -21.31 1.42 7.58
CA LEU A 87 -22.25 2.25 8.32
C LEU A 87 -23.55 2.41 7.52
N PRO A 88 -24.66 2.76 8.18
CA PRO A 88 -25.86 3.15 7.45
C PRO A 88 -25.61 4.47 6.68
N GLU A 89 -26.32 4.67 5.57
CA GLU A 89 -26.06 5.80 4.65
C GLU A 89 -26.19 7.17 5.30
N ASP A 90 -26.99 7.29 6.37
CA ASP A 90 -27.13 8.51 7.18
C ASP A 90 -25.87 8.89 7.96
N ARG A 91 -24.89 7.98 8.05
CA ARG A 91 -23.63 8.17 8.78
C ARG A 91 -22.38 8.05 7.90
N GLY A 92 -22.53 8.20 6.59
CA GLY A 92 -21.42 8.11 5.64
C GLY A 92 -21.07 6.69 5.20
N GLY A 93 -22.02 5.76 5.41
CA GLY A 93 -22.04 4.45 4.79
C GLY A 93 -21.96 4.50 3.26
N ASP A 94 -21.38 3.48 2.67
CA ASP A 94 -21.34 3.29 1.23
C ASP A 94 -21.74 1.85 0.93
N ASN A 95 -22.96 1.65 0.41
CA ASN A 95 -23.49 0.33 0.05
C ASN A 95 -22.93 -0.19 -1.29
N ARG A 96 -21.82 0.38 -1.77
CA ARG A 96 -21.12 -0.14 -2.95
C ARG A 96 -20.63 -1.54 -2.63
N GLU A 97 -21.01 -2.47 -3.50
CA GLU A 97 -20.43 -3.80 -3.47
C GLU A 97 -18.94 -3.67 -3.78
N CYS A 98 -18.11 -4.38 -3.01
CA CYS A 98 -16.66 -4.35 -3.19
C CYS A 98 -16.30 -4.99 -4.52
N ASP A 99 -16.37 -4.20 -5.58
CA ASP A 99 -16.18 -4.65 -6.94
C ASP A 99 -14.69 -4.60 -7.30
N LEU A 100 -13.96 -5.55 -6.73
CA LEU A 100 -12.61 -5.85 -7.16
C LEU A 100 -12.67 -6.73 -8.42
N ASP A 101 -13.50 -6.43 -9.43
CA ASP A 101 -13.90 -7.31 -10.55
C ASP A 101 -12.73 -7.87 -11.40
N GLY A 102 -11.51 -7.37 -11.19
CA GLY A 102 -10.29 -7.99 -11.72
C GLY A 102 -9.67 -9.09 -10.85
N SER A 103 -10.20 -9.37 -9.66
CA SER A 103 -9.43 -9.95 -8.55
C SER A 103 -10.10 -11.04 -7.71
N PHE A 104 -11.37 -11.41 -7.98
CA PHE A 104 -12.06 -12.42 -7.18
C PHE A 104 -12.68 -13.53 -8.04
N LYS A 105 -11.95 -14.64 -8.15
CA LYS A 105 -12.57 -15.96 -8.26
C LYS A 105 -11.90 -16.87 -7.25
N VAL A 106 -12.27 -16.72 -5.98
CA VAL A 106 -12.12 -17.81 -5.01
C VAL A 106 -13.39 -18.65 -5.09
N MET A 107 -13.20 -19.95 -5.32
CA MET A 107 -14.24 -20.98 -5.16
C MET A 107 -14.70 -21.05 -3.71
#